data_AF-A0A6I8PHG0-F1
#
_entry.id   AF-A0A6I8PHG0-F1
#
_cell.length_a   1.000
_cell.length_b   1.000
_cell.length_c   1.000
_cell.angle_alpha   90.00
_cell.angle_beta   90.00
_cell.angle_gamma   90.00
#
_symmetry.space_group_name_H-M   'P 1'
#
loop_
_entity.id
_entity.type
_entity.pdbx_description
1 polymer ?
#
loop_
_entity_poly.entity_id
_entity_poly.type
_entity_poly.pdbx_seq_one_letter_code
_entity_poly.pdbx_strand_id
1 'polypeptide(L)'
;MKYRNRVRSRISNLRDPRNPALRRSVLCGGIAASRIARMTAEEMASDELKELRNAMTLEAIREHQMAKTGGTTTDLFQCSKCKKKNCTYNQVQTRSADEPMTTFVLCNECGNRWKFC
;
A
#
# COMPACT_ATOMS: atom_id res chain seq x y z
N MET A 1 -8.33 -21.03 24.73
CA MET A 1 -7.70 -19.72 24.43
C MET A 1 -8.63 -18.73 23.70
N LYS A 2 -9.33 -19.12 22.63
CA LYS A 2 -10.12 -18.20 21.78
C LYS A 2 -11.25 -17.43 22.49
N TYR A 3 -12.00 -18.07 23.40
CA TYR A 3 -13.10 -17.43 24.13
C TYR A 3 -12.63 -16.32 25.09
N ARG A 4 -11.65 -16.61 25.96
CA ARG A 4 -11.10 -15.62 26.91
C ARG A 4 -10.51 -14.40 26.20
N ASN A 5 -9.86 -14.59 25.05
CA ASN A 5 -9.32 -13.49 24.26
C ASN A 5 -10.44 -12.61 23.67
N ARG A 6 -11.54 -13.22 23.21
CA ARG A 6 -12.72 -12.49 22.74
C ARG A 6 -13.33 -11.64 23.86
N VAL A 7 -13.48 -12.20 25.06
CA VAL A 7 -13.99 -11.47 26.24
C VAL A 7 -13.08 -10.30 26.60
N ARG A 8 -11.75 -10.51 26.67
CA ARG A 8 -10.79 -9.43 26.95
C ARG A 8 -10.84 -8.31 25.91
N SER A 9 -10.95 -8.67 24.63
CA SER A 9 -11.13 -7.69 23.55
C SER A 9 -12.39 -6.85 23.76
N ARG A 10 -13.53 -7.46 24.12
CA ARG A 10 -14.77 -6.72 24.42
C ARG A 10 -14.63 -5.80 25.62
N ILE A 11 -14.04 -6.29 26.71
CA ILE A 11 -13.80 -5.48 27.90
C ILE A 11 -12.94 -4.27 27.55
N SER A 12 -11.86 -4.46 26.79
CA SER A 12 -10.98 -3.37 26.38
C SER A 12 -11.70 -2.34 25.50
N ASN A 13 -12.49 -2.78 24.51
CA ASN A 13 -13.21 -1.87 23.61
C ASN A 13 -14.35 -1.12 24.32
N LEU A 14 -15.07 -1.79 25.24
CA LEU A 14 -16.16 -1.16 26.00
C LEU A 14 -15.67 -0.24 27.12
N ARG A 15 -14.45 -0.44 27.61
CA ARG A 15 -13.82 0.39 28.64
C ARG A 15 -13.03 1.56 28.03
N ASP A 16 -12.90 1.65 26.72
CA ASP A 16 -12.12 2.69 26.06
C ASP A 16 -12.70 4.09 26.36
N PRO A 17 -11.96 4.97 27.07
CA PRO A 17 -12.44 6.32 27.36
C PRO A 17 -12.54 7.20 26.11
N ARG A 18 -11.83 6.84 25.02
CA ARG A 18 -11.84 7.60 23.75
C ARG A 18 -13.05 7.27 22.88
N ASN A 19 -13.76 6.17 23.16
CA ASN A 19 -14.97 5.78 22.43
C ASN A 19 -16.15 5.50 23.39
N PRO A 20 -16.66 6.52 24.10
CA PRO A 20 -17.79 6.34 25.01
C PRO A 20 -19.10 6.05 24.24
N ALA A 21 -19.18 6.41 22.97
CA ALA A 21 -20.34 6.21 22.11
C ALA A 21 -20.66 4.73 21.94
N LEU A 22 -19.66 3.88 21.68
CA LEU A 22 -19.84 2.43 21.57
C LEU A 22 -20.55 1.84 22.79
N ARG A 23 -20.08 2.19 24.01
CA ARG A 23 -20.67 1.70 25.25
C ARG A 23 -22.11 2.17 25.41
N ARG A 24 -22.41 3.43 25.10
CA ARG A 24 -23.78 3.96 25.14
C ARG A 24 -24.70 3.22 24.15
N SER A 25 -24.25 3.01 22.91
CA SER A 25 -25.00 2.31 21.88
C SER A 25 -25.34 0.85 22.24
N VAL A 26 -24.47 0.18 23.00
CA VAL A 26 -24.76 -1.16 23.52
C VAL A 26 -25.77 -1.11 24.67
N LEU A 27 -25.63 -0.16 25.60
CA LEU A 27 -26.53 -0.02 26.76
C LEU A 27 -27.94 0.42 26.36
N CYS A 28 -28.07 1.29 25.34
CA CYS A 28 -29.38 1.73 24.84
C CYS A 28 -30.03 0.73 23.86
N GLY A 29 -29.38 -0.39 23.58
CA GLY A 29 -29.90 -1.42 22.66
C GLY A 29 -29.72 -1.12 21.17
N GLY A 30 -29.06 -0.01 20.80
CA GLY A 30 -28.70 0.27 19.40
C GLY A 30 -27.78 -0.77 18.77
N ILE A 31 -27.00 -1.48 19.60
CA ILE A 31 -26.24 -2.68 19.20
C ILE A 31 -26.73 -3.86 20.03
N ALA A 32 -27.35 -4.85 19.38
CA ALA A 32 -27.79 -6.08 20.04
C ALA A 32 -26.61 -6.85 20.66
N ALA A 33 -26.85 -7.52 21.79
CA ALA A 33 -25.86 -8.34 22.50
C ALA A 33 -25.26 -9.44 21.59
N SER A 34 -26.08 -10.05 20.75
CA SER A 34 -25.65 -11.05 19.76
C SER A 34 -24.71 -10.47 18.68
N ARG A 35 -24.95 -9.22 18.27
CA ARG A 35 -24.13 -8.51 17.29
C ARG A 35 -22.76 -8.20 17.88
N ILE A 36 -22.71 -7.55 19.05
CA ILE A 36 -21.42 -7.24 19.69
C ILE A 36 -20.61 -8.49 20.00
N ALA A 37 -21.23 -9.62 20.34
CA ALA A 37 -20.50 -10.88 20.54
C ALA A 37 -19.72 -11.33 19.29
N ARG A 38 -20.25 -11.05 18.09
CA ARG A 38 -19.66 -11.46 16.81
C ARG A 38 -18.70 -10.43 16.19
N MET A 39 -18.93 -9.14 16.41
CA MET A 39 -18.18 -8.03 15.77
C MET A 39 -16.65 -8.17 15.83
N THR A 40 -15.94 -7.63 14.86
CA THR A 40 -14.46 -7.61 14.94
C THR A 40 -13.97 -6.48 15.86
N ALA A 41 -12.69 -6.50 16.23
CA ALA A 41 -12.10 -5.38 16.98
C ALA A 41 -12.05 -4.09 16.15
N GLU A 42 -11.93 -4.21 14.83
CA GLU A 42 -11.94 -3.10 13.89
C GLU A 42 -13.33 -2.45 13.82
N GLU A 43 -14.39 -3.27 13.77
CA GLU A 43 -15.77 -2.79 13.76
C GLU A 43 -16.20 -2.09 15.05
N MET A 44 -15.57 -2.40 16.19
CA MET A 44 -15.83 -1.76 17.47
C MET A 44 -15.01 -0.47 17.69
N ALA A 45 -14.07 -0.15 16.81
CA ALA A 45 -13.29 1.07 16.92
C ALA A 45 -14.16 2.33 16.80
N SER A 46 -13.63 3.49 17.20
CA SER A 46 -14.29 4.78 16.93
C SER A 46 -14.44 5.00 15.43
N ASP A 47 -15.45 5.78 15.05
CA ASP A 47 -15.73 6.03 13.64
C ASP A 47 -14.57 6.78 12.96
N GLU A 48 -13.97 7.76 13.65
CA GLU A 48 -12.74 8.43 13.20
C GLU A 48 -11.59 7.44 12.91
N LEU A 49 -11.37 6.45 13.78
CA LEU A 49 -10.29 5.49 13.61
C LEU A 49 -10.58 4.49 12.48
N LYS A 50 -11.85 4.16 12.26
CA LYS A 50 -12.27 3.34 11.10
C LYS A 50 -12.03 4.09 9.80
N GLU A 51 -12.43 5.36 9.73
CA GLU A 51 -12.22 6.21 8.56
C GLU A 51 -10.73 6.35 8.24
N LEU A 52 -9.90 6.61 9.25
CA LEU A 52 -8.46 6.70 9.08
C LEU A 52 -7.85 5.38 8.56
N ARG A 53 -8.24 4.24 9.13
CA ARG A 53 -7.78 2.92 8.64
C ARG A 53 -8.23 2.66 7.21
N ASN A 54 -9.47 3.01 6.86
CA ASN A 54 -9.98 2.84 5.51
C ASN A 54 -9.19 3.72 4.52
N ALA A 55 -8.93 4.98 4.87
CA ALA A 55 -8.11 5.88 4.06
C ALA A 55 -6.70 5.32 3.85
N MET A 56 -5.99 4.93 4.92
CA MET A 56 -4.65 4.35 4.81
C MET A 56 -4.64 3.04 3.99
N THR A 57 -5.66 2.20 4.14
CA THR A 57 -5.77 0.95 3.39
C THR A 57 -5.96 1.22 1.90
N LEU A 58 -6.83 2.18 1.56
CA LEU A 58 -7.06 2.61 0.18
C LEU A 58 -5.80 3.22 -0.45
N GLU A 59 -5.05 4.02 0.31
CA GLU A 59 -3.77 4.58 -0.14
C GLU A 59 -2.71 3.50 -0.34
N ALA A 60 -2.58 2.56 0.58
CA ALA A 60 -1.65 1.45 0.44
C ALA A 60 -1.96 0.61 -0.81
N ILE A 61 -3.24 0.28 -1.05
CA ILE A 61 -3.66 -0.42 -2.27
C ILE A 61 -3.28 0.39 -3.52
N ARG A 62 -3.56 1.70 -3.52
CA ARG A 62 -3.24 2.59 -4.64
C ARG A 62 -1.74 2.62 -4.92
N GLU A 63 -0.91 2.74 -3.88
CA GLU A 63 0.54 2.75 -4.02
C GLU A 63 1.07 1.42 -4.58
N HIS A 64 0.53 0.29 -4.09
CA HIS A 64 0.97 -1.04 -4.53
C HIS A 64 0.52 -1.37 -5.96
N GLN A 65 -0.56 -0.76 -6.45
CA GLN A 65 -0.97 -0.89 -7.85
C GLN A 65 -0.05 -0.17 -8.83
N MET A 66 0.75 0.81 -8.37
CA MET A 66 1.72 1.49 -9.23
C MET A 66 2.94 0.60 -9.42
N ALA A 67 3.00 -0.12 -10.54
CA ALA A 67 4.19 -0.84 -10.96
C ALA A 67 5.33 0.17 -11.18
N LYS A 68 6.24 0.30 -10.22
CA LYS A 68 7.47 1.08 -10.39
C LYS A 68 8.36 0.28 -11.35
N THR A 69 8.50 0.75 -12.59
CA THR A 69 9.49 0.20 -13.52
C THR A 69 10.88 0.37 -12.92
N GLY A 70 11.55 -0.74 -12.61
CA GLY A 70 12.89 -0.74 -12.03
C GLY A 70 13.92 -0.09 -12.97
N GLY A 71 14.84 0.68 -12.39
CA GLY A 71 15.93 1.36 -13.10
C GLY A 71 16.07 2.82 -12.68
N THR A 72 17.17 3.45 -13.05
CA THR A 72 17.40 4.87 -12.80
C THR A 72 16.76 5.71 -13.91
N THR A 73 15.80 6.56 -13.55
CA THR A 73 15.16 7.49 -14.48
C THR A 73 16.14 8.58 -14.89
N THR A 74 16.32 8.82 -16.18
CA THR A 74 17.19 9.87 -16.71
C THR A 74 16.61 10.53 -17.94
N ASP A 75 16.92 11.83 -18.10
CA ASP A 75 16.62 12.63 -19.29
C ASP A 75 17.80 12.69 -20.28
N LEU A 76 18.84 11.89 -20.05
CA LEU A 76 20.06 11.85 -20.86
C LEU A 76 19.79 11.29 -22.27
N PHE A 77 18.78 10.43 -22.40
CA PHE A 77 18.48 9.72 -23.65
C PHE A 77 17.15 10.18 -24.23
N GLN A 78 17.14 10.50 -25.53
CA GLN A 78 15.92 10.81 -26.27
C GLN A 78 15.44 9.57 -27.03
N CYS A 79 14.18 9.18 -26.83
CA CYS A 79 13.61 8.05 -27.55
C CYS A 79 13.41 8.37 -29.03
N SER A 80 13.87 7.49 -29.92
CA SER A 80 13.69 7.66 -31.38
C SER A 80 12.23 7.53 -31.84
N LYS A 81 11.39 6.76 -31.13
CA LYS A 81 9.98 6.55 -31.51
C LYS A 81 9.08 7.70 -31.08
N CYS A 82 9.11 8.10 -29.81
CA CYS A 82 8.20 9.12 -29.27
C CYS A 82 8.85 10.50 -29.06
N LYS A 83 10.17 10.63 -29.29
CA LYS A 83 10.97 11.86 -29.13
C LYS A 83 10.98 12.46 -27.72
N LYS A 84 10.39 11.79 -26.72
CA LYS A 84 10.44 12.17 -25.31
C LYS A 84 11.73 11.69 -24.64
N LYS A 85 12.11 12.33 -23.54
CA LYS A 85 13.34 12.04 -22.78
C LYS A 85 13.13 11.18 -21.53
N ASN A 86 11.89 10.86 -21.17
CA ASN A 86 11.56 10.01 -20.03
C ASN A 86 12.01 8.55 -20.28
N CYS A 87 13.26 8.26 -19.93
CA CYS A 87 13.90 6.96 -20.10
C CYS A 87 14.42 6.43 -18.76
N THR A 88 14.51 5.11 -18.65
CA THR A 88 15.23 4.42 -17.57
C THR A 88 16.45 3.73 -18.17
N TYR A 89 17.60 3.81 -17.50
CA TYR A 89 18.80 3.09 -17.93
C TYR A 89 19.26 2.09 -16.86
N ASN A 90 19.88 1.00 -17.31
CA ASN A 90 20.54 0.02 -16.45
C ASN A 90 21.84 -0.40 -17.12
N GLN A 91 22.94 -0.36 -16.38
CA GLN A 91 24.25 -0.78 -16.88
C GLN A 91 24.51 -2.22 -16.45
N VAL A 92 24.78 -3.10 -17.42
CA VAL A 92 25.05 -4.50 -17.17
C VAL A 92 26.30 -4.89 -17.95
N GLN A 93 27.24 -5.54 -17.29
CA GLN A 93 28.39 -6.16 -17.95
C GLN A 93 27.91 -7.48 -18.57
N THR A 94 27.72 -7.48 -19.88
CA THR A 94 27.21 -8.66 -20.61
C THR A 94 28.30 -9.48 -21.29
N ARG A 95 29.57 -9.05 -21.20
CA ARG A 95 30.72 -9.63 -21.89
C ARG A 95 31.95 -9.70 -20.96
N SER A 96 33.05 -10.26 -21.46
CA SER A 96 34.32 -10.43 -20.74
C SER A 96 34.78 -9.17 -20.02
N ALA A 97 35.60 -9.32 -18.98
CA ALA A 97 36.06 -8.22 -18.13
C ALA A 97 36.77 -7.08 -18.88
N ASP A 98 37.33 -7.37 -20.06
CA ASP A 98 38.04 -6.39 -20.91
C ASP A 98 37.11 -5.49 -21.74
N GLU A 99 35.81 -5.80 -21.82
CA GLU A 99 34.83 -4.98 -22.54
C GLU A 99 34.06 -4.03 -21.59
N PRO A 100 33.81 -2.76 -22.00
CA PRO A 100 33.08 -1.81 -21.18
C PRO A 100 31.63 -2.25 -20.94
N MET A 101 31.06 -1.79 -19.82
CA MET A 101 29.67 -2.09 -19.46
C MET A 101 28.68 -1.65 -20.56
N THR A 102 27.68 -2.48 -20.84
CA THR A 102 26.63 -2.13 -21.82
C THR A 102 25.49 -1.41 -21.10
N THR A 103 25.11 -0.24 -21.60
CA THR A 103 23.98 0.53 -21.06
C THR A 103 22.69 0.13 -21.78
N PHE A 104 21.72 -0.42 -21.07
CA PHE A 104 20.38 -0.71 -21.59
C PHE A 104 19.45 0.45 -21.27
N VAL A 105 18.81 1.02 -22.28
CA VAL A 105 17.87 2.14 -22.13
C VAL A 105 16.46 1.66 -22.49
N LEU A 106 15.49 1.98 -21.65
CA LEU A 106 14.06 1.75 -21.85
C LEU A 106 13.34 3.11 -21.84
N CYS A 107 12.51 3.37 -22.84
CA CYS A 107 11.62 4.53 -22.81
C CYS A 107 10.35 4.19 -22.04
N ASN A 108 10.07 4.96 -20.98
CA ASN A 108 8.90 4.73 -20.12
C ASN A 108 7.58 5.14 -20.79
N GLU A 109 7.64 5.87 -21.90
CA GLU A 109 6.47 6.41 -22.60
C GLU A 109 5.93 5.49 -23.69
N CYS A 110 6.82 4.81 -24.43
CA CYS A 110 6.44 3.95 -25.56
C CYS A 110 6.97 2.51 -25.46
N GLY A 111 7.67 2.17 -24.36
CA GLY A 111 8.24 0.84 -24.12
C GLY A 111 9.40 0.48 -25.04
N ASN A 112 9.92 1.42 -25.84
CA ASN A 112 11.05 1.15 -26.72
C ASN A 112 12.31 0.86 -25.89
N ARG A 113 13.00 -0.24 -26.19
CA ARG A 113 14.24 -0.63 -25.51
C ARG A 113 15.39 -0.74 -26.50
N TRP A 114 16.54 -0.15 -26.17
CA TRP A 114 17.75 -0.23 -27.00
C TRP A 114 19.01 -0.29 -26.12
N LYS A 115 20.14 -0.62 -26.76
CA LYS A 115 21.46 -0.61 -26.13
C LYS A 115 22.20 0.66 -26.54
N PHE A 116 22.88 1.28 -25.59
CA PHE A 116 23.82 2.36 -25.79
C PHE A 116 25.20 1.80 -25.45
N CYS A 117 26.07 1.69 -26.46
CA CYS A 117 27.42 1.15 -26.35
C CYS A 117 28.41 2.30 -26.18
#